data_AF-A0A432MBZ2-F1
#
_entry.id   AF-A0A432MBZ2-F1
#
_cell.length_a   1.000
_cell.length_b   1.000
_cell.length_c   1.000
_cell.angle_alpha   90.00
_cell.angle_beta   90.00
_cell.angle_gamma   90.00
#
_symmetry.space_group_name_H-M   'P 1'
#
loop_
_entity.id
_entity.type
_entity.pdbx_description
1 polymer ?
#
loop_
_entity_poly.entity_id
_entity_poly.type
_entity_poly.pdbx_seq_one_letter_code
_entity_poly.pdbx_strand_id
1 'polypeptide(L)'
;MKGKRWMILGACAALASGPALASQPSEAQVRELMQVMNVSGQFAAMNGQMAEMMGQQLPCVPVDYWKGYIDKAGTEQLVTAMIPAYQHHFSADEVAGLIKFYKSPLGQKLVAQMPATLAEAAQSGQQWSRQRTADMFAELQKQGKLGADGRCPATGGGKDPAGQ
;
A
#
# COMPACT_ATOMS: atom_id res chain seq x y z
N MET A 1 17.52 51.43 54.21
CA MET A 1 17.60 49.96 54.34
C MET A 1 16.20 49.37 54.27
N LYS A 2 15.94 48.51 53.27
CA LYS A 2 14.96 47.38 53.18
C LYS A 2 13.62 47.57 53.93
N GLY A 3 12.44 47.74 53.33
CA GLY A 3 11.87 47.10 52.13
C GLY A 3 11.10 45.83 52.54
N LYS A 4 9.76 45.88 52.63
CA LYS A 4 8.92 44.67 52.80
C LYS A 4 7.57 44.84 52.11
N ARG A 5 7.50 44.36 50.86
CA ARG A 5 6.28 44.15 50.07
C ARG A 5 5.65 42.84 50.53
N TRP A 6 4.38 42.84 50.88
CA TRP A 6 3.59 41.61 51.01
C TRP A 6 2.87 41.37 49.68
N MET A 7 3.33 40.37 48.92
CA MET A 7 2.61 39.83 47.77
C MET A 7 1.66 38.76 48.28
N ILE A 8 0.37 38.88 47.96
CA ILE A 8 -0.61 37.82 48.19
C ILE A 8 -0.48 36.81 47.05
N LEU A 9 -0.37 35.56 47.49
CA LEU A 9 -0.13 34.33 46.74
C LEU A 9 -1.41 33.89 46.02
N GLY A 10 -1.50 34.08 44.70
CA GLY A 10 -2.52 33.47 43.85
C GLY A 10 -1.93 32.23 43.18
N ALA A 11 -2.17 31.05 43.75
CA ALA A 11 -1.73 29.78 43.18
C ALA A 11 -2.59 29.43 41.95
N CYS A 12 -2.07 29.67 40.74
CA CYS A 12 -2.54 29.00 39.53
C CYS A 12 -2.16 27.52 39.62
N ALA A 13 -3.10 26.66 40.00
CA ALA A 13 -2.99 25.22 39.81
C ALA A 13 -3.10 24.93 38.31
N ALA A 14 -1.95 24.84 37.63
CA ALA A 14 -1.88 24.35 36.26
C ALA A 14 -2.15 22.83 36.27
N LEU A 15 -3.35 22.43 35.84
CA LEU A 15 -3.64 21.06 35.44
C LEU A 15 -2.79 20.73 34.20
N ALA A 16 -1.65 20.09 34.41
CA ALA A 16 -0.86 19.53 33.33
C ALA A 16 -1.55 18.24 32.85
N SER A 17 -2.52 18.38 31.95
CA SER A 17 -3.03 17.26 31.15
C SER A 17 -1.96 16.92 30.11
N GLY A 18 -0.96 16.11 30.50
CA GLY A 18 -0.07 15.48 29.54
C GLY A 18 -0.89 14.57 28.61
N PRO A 19 -0.55 14.44 27.32
CA PRO A 19 -1.21 13.49 26.45
C PRO A 19 -0.99 12.09 27.04
N ALA A 20 -2.08 11.41 27.39
CA ALA A 20 -2.03 9.99 27.69
C ALA A 20 -1.44 9.30 26.46
N LEU A 21 -0.24 8.74 26.59
CA LEU A 21 0.35 7.93 25.53
C LEU A 21 -0.64 6.80 25.25
N ALA A 22 -1.19 6.78 24.04
CA ALA A 22 -2.11 5.74 23.63
C ALA A 22 -1.39 4.38 23.73
N SER A 23 -2.05 3.41 24.37
CA SER A 23 -1.45 2.09 24.59
C SER A 23 -1.19 1.41 23.24
N GLN A 24 -0.08 0.68 23.13
CA GLN A 24 0.23 -0.09 21.94
C GLN A 24 -0.71 -1.31 21.84
N PRO A 25 -1.12 -1.72 20.63
CA PRO A 25 -1.95 -2.91 20.46
C PRO A 25 -1.18 -4.18 20.85
N SER A 26 -1.88 -5.11 21.49
CA SER A 26 -1.32 -6.43 21.76
C SER A 26 -1.11 -7.22 20.46
N GLU A 27 -0.19 -8.18 20.47
CA GLU A 27 -0.01 -9.11 19.35
C GLU A 27 -1.33 -9.82 18.99
N ALA A 28 -2.12 -10.23 19.98
CA ALA A 28 -3.40 -10.88 19.75
C ALA A 28 -4.38 -9.98 18.98
N GLN A 29 -4.46 -8.69 19.32
CA GLN A 29 -5.30 -7.72 18.60
C GLN A 29 -4.82 -7.55 17.16
N VAL A 30 -3.51 -7.45 16.92
CA VAL A 30 -2.98 -7.31 15.56
C VAL A 30 -3.27 -8.55 14.72
N ARG A 31 -3.08 -9.76 15.29
CA ARG A 31 -3.41 -11.02 14.61
C ARG A 31 -4.89 -11.12 14.29
N GLU A 32 -5.76 -10.71 15.21
CA GLU A 32 -7.20 -10.66 14.98
C GLU A 32 -7.56 -9.67 13.85
N LEU A 33 -6.95 -8.49 13.84
CA LEU A 33 -7.12 -7.53 12.75
C LEU A 33 -6.73 -8.14 11.40
N MET A 34 -5.57 -8.77 11.32
CA MET A 34 -5.10 -9.45 10.09
C MET A 34 -6.05 -10.57 9.65
N GLN A 35 -6.62 -11.31 10.61
CA GLN A 35 -7.60 -12.36 10.34
C GLN A 35 -8.89 -11.78 9.75
N VAL A 36 -9.47 -10.73 10.34
CA VAL A 36 -10.74 -10.15 9.86
C VAL A 36 -10.59 -9.41 8.53
N MET A 37 -9.37 -9.00 8.17
CA MET A 37 -9.01 -8.48 6.85
C MET A 37 -8.63 -9.59 5.85
N ASN A 38 -8.63 -10.86 6.27
CA ASN A 38 -8.25 -12.02 5.46
C ASN A 38 -6.82 -11.94 4.87
N VAL A 39 -5.84 -11.46 5.64
CA VAL A 39 -4.45 -11.32 5.18
C VAL A 39 -3.84 -12.68 4.75
N SER A 40 -4.08 -13.75 5.52
CA SER A 40 -3.60 -15.10 5.17
C SER A 40 -4.16 -15.60 3.84
N GLY A 41 -5.45 -15.35 3.57
CA GLY A 41 -6.08 -15.72 2.30
C GLY A 41 -5.49 -14.93 1.12
N GLN A 42 -5.15 -13.65 1.34
CA GLN A 42 -4.46 -12.83 0.34
C GLN A 42 -3.06 -13.38 0.02
N PHE A 43 -2.29 -13.78 1.02
CA PHE A 43 -0.99 -14.41 0.79
C PHE A 43 -1.10 -15.76 0.07
N ALA A 44 -2.10 -16.58 0.39
CA ALA A 44 -2.35 -17.82 -0.33
C ALA A 44 -2.67 -17.58 -1.81
N ALA A 45 -3.49 -16.56 -2.13
CA ALA A 45 -3.77 -16.18 -3.51
C ALA A 45 -2.53 -15.68 -4.25
N MET A 46 -1.72 -14.83 -3.61
CA MET A 46 -0.45 -14.34 -4.16
C MET A 46 0.55 -15.48 -4.40
N ASN A 47 0.64 -16.43 -3.47
CA ASN A 47 1.49 -17.62 -3.62
C ASN A 47 1.04 -18.49 -4.79
N GLY A 48 -0.28 -18.67 -4.98
CA GLY A 48 -0.83 -19.39 -6.12
C GLY A 48 -0.46 -18.75 -7.46
N GLN A 49 -0.58 -17.42 -7.55
CA GLN A 49 -0.18 -16.68 -8.75
C GLN A 49 1.33 -16.78 -9.01
N MET A 50 2.15 -16.65 -7.97
CA MET A 50 3.60 -16.80 -8.06
C MET A 50 3.98 -18.22 -8.50
N ALA A 51 3.31 -19.24 -7.95
CA ALA A 51 3.53 -20.64 -8.30
C ALA A 51 3.23 -20.91 -9.77
N GLU A 52 2.13 -20.37 -10.30
CA GLU A 52 1.80 -20.48 -11.72
C GLU A 52 2.86 -19.81 -12.60
N MET A 53 3.26 -18.58 -12.25
CA MET A 53 4.30 -17.85 -12.96
C MET A 53 5.65 -18.60 -12.96
N MET A 54 6.05 -19.16 -11.82
CA MET A 54 7.28 -19.95 -11.71
C MET A 54 7.18 -21.27 -12.47
N GLY A 55 6.02 -21.93 -12.45
CA GLY A 55 5.77 -23.15 -13.22
C GLY A 55 5.91 -22.91 -14.73
N GLN A 56 5.46 -21.76 -15.23
CA GLN A 56 5.63 -21.38 -16.63
C GLN A 56 7.09 -21.08 -16.99
N GLN A 57 7.86 -20.50 -16.08
CA GLN A 57 9.28 -20.20 -16.30
C GLN A 57 10.17 -21.44 -16.18
N LEU A 58 9.85 -22.36 -15.26
CA LEU A 58 10.61 -23.56 -14.96
C LEU A 58 9.73 -24.81 -15.10
N PRO A 59 9.36 -25.20 -16.34
CA PRO A 59 8.38 -26.27 -16.59
C PRO A 59 8.86 -27.66 -16.16
N CYS A 60 10.15 -27.83 -15.85
CA CYS A 60 10.70 -29.07 -15.30
C CYS A 60 10.41 -29.27 -13.81
N VAL A 61 9.97 -28.21 -13.10
CA VAL A 61 9.60 -28.26 -11.68
C VAL A 61 8.08 -28.29 -11.56
N PRO A 62 7.48 -29.28 -10.87
CA PRO A 62 6.03 -29.32 -10.68
C PRO A 62 5.50 -28.07 -9.98
N VAL A 63 4.35 -27.56 -10.43
CA VAL A 63 3.74 -26.33 -9.87
C VAL A 63 3.50 -26.42 -8.35
N ASP A 64 3.21 -27.61 -7.85
CA ASP A 64 2.98 -27.85 -6.41
C ASP A 64 4.21 -27.61 -5.55
N TYR A 65 5.43 -27.72 -6.10
CA TYR A 65 6.65 -27.35 -5.40
C TYR A 65 6.63 -25.86 -5.02
N TRP A 66 6.25 -25.01 -5.97
CA TRP A 66 6.19 -23.56 -5.76
C TRP A 66 5.07 -23.15 -4.80
N LYS A 67 3.99 -23.92 -4.73
CA LYS A 67 2.93 -23.71 -3.71
C LYS A 67 3.45 -23.88 -2.29
N GLY A 68 4.55 -24.63 -2.10
CA GLY A 68 5.22 -24.75 -0.80
C GLY A 68 6.00 -23.50 -0.37
N TYR A 69 6.20 -22.51 -1.24
CA TYR A 69 7.00 -21.32 -0.93
C TYR A 69 6.39 -20.48 0.19
N ILE A 70 5.07 -20.21 0.13
CA ILE A 70 4.30 -19.64 1.24
C ILE A 70 3.34 -20.71 1.74
N ASP A 71 3.88 -21.64 2.51
CA ASP A 71 3.09 -22.63 3.24
C ASP A 71 2.48 -22.04 4.52
N LYS A 72 1.90 -22.90 5.36
CA LYS A 72 1.32 -22.48 6.64
C LYS A 72 2.37 -21.85 7.58
N ALA A 73 3.59 -22.39 7.61
CA ALA A 73 4.66 -21.87 8.46
C ALA A 73 5.17 -20.51 7.93
N GLY A 74 5.35 -20.36 6.62
CA GLY A 74 5.69 -19.11 5.98
C GLY A 74 4.62 -18.03 6.20
N THR A 75 3.34 -18.41 6.16
CA THR A 75 2.24 -17.50 6.49
C THR A 75 2.33 -17.00 7.93
N GLU A 76 2.59 -17.88 8.90
CA GLU A 76 2.76 -17.49 10.31
C GLU A 76 3.99 -16.62 10.53
N GLN A 77 5.10 -16.89 9.83
CA GLN A 77 6.31 -16.05 9.86
C GLN A 77 6.01 -14.64 9.33
N LEU A 78 5.30 -14.54 8.20
CA LEU A 78 4.90 -13.25 7.63
C LEU A 78 3.98 -12.46 8.56
N VAL A 79 2.93 -13.11 9.09
CA VAL A 79 2.02 -12.48 10.07
C VAL A 79 2.82 -11.97 11.27
N THR A 80 3.72 -12.79 11.81
CA THR A 80 4.56 -12.41 12.96
C THR A 80 5.46 -11.22 12.64
N ALA A 81 6.08 -11.21 11.45
CA ALA A 81 6.95 -10.13 10.99
C ALA A 81 6.20 -8.79 10.79
N MET A 82 4.90 -8.84 10.53
CA MET A 82 4.08 -7.63 10.33
C MET A 82 3.64 -6.98 11.66
N ILE A 83 3.63 -7.71 12.78
CA ILE A 83 3.12 -7.19 14.07
C ILE A 83 3.78 -5.87 14.50
N PRO A 84 5.12 -5.72 14.47
CA PRO A 84 5.76 -4.50 14.93
C PRO A 84 5.36 -3.27 14.11
N ALA A 85 5.06 -3.43 12.82
CA ALA A 85 4.60 -2.33 11.97
C ALA A 85 3.23 -1.81 12.43
N TYR A 86 2.30 -2.71 12.77
CA TYR A 86 0.99 -2.30 13.29
C TYR A 86 1.10 -1.65 14.66
N GLN A 87 1.95 -2.19 15.53
CA GLN A 87 2.23 -1.58 16.84
C GLN A 87 2.80 -0.16 16.67
N HIS A 88 3.74 0.03 15.75
CA HIS A 88 4.34 1.33 15.51
C HIS A 88 3.34 2.39 14.98
N HIS A 89 2.39 1.98 14.14
CA HIS A 89 1.50 2.91 13.42
C HIS A 89 0.12 3.10 14.06
N PHE A 90 -0.32 2.22 14.93
CA PHE A 90 -1.66 2.26 15.52
C PHE A 90 -1.62 2.08 17.03
N SER A 91 -2.56 2.71 17.71
CA SER A 91 -2.88 2.43 19.11
C SER A 91 -3.80 1.21 19.25
N ALA A 92 -3.88 0.67 20.47
CA ALA A 92 -4.76 -0.43 20.83
C ALA A 92 -6.23 -0.10 20.54
N ASP A 93 -6.66 1.13 20.79
CA ASP A 93 -8.04 1.58 20.56
C ASP A 93 -8.36 1.69 19.05
N GLU A 94 -7.40 2.16 18.25
CA GLU A 94 -7.55 2.20 16.79
C GLU A 94 -7.62 0.80 16.18
N VAL A 95 -6.75 -0.13 16.62
CA VAL A 95 -6.82 -1.53 16.19
C VAL A 95 -8.15 -2.17 16.60
N ALA A 96 -8.63 -1.92 17.82
CA ALA A 96 -9.95 -2.39 18.26
C ALA A 96 -11.09 -1.82 17.41
N GLY A 97 -11.01 -0.52 17.06
CA GLY A 97 -11.95 0.13 16.15
C GLY A 97 -11.95 -0.49 14.75
N LEU A 98 -10.77 -0.76 14.20
CA LEU A 98 -10.60 -1.44 12.90
C LEU A 98 -11.18 -2.86 12.94
N ILE A 99 -10.90 -3.65 13.98
CA ILE A 99 -11.48 -4.99 14.15
C ILE A 99 -13.01 -4.90 14.15
N LYS A 100 -13.59 -3.98 14.93
CA LYS A 100 -15.04 -3.77 14.96
C LYS A 100 -15.60 -3.42 13.59
N PHE A 101 -14.94 -2.52 12.87
CA PHE A 101 -15.35 -2.14 11.52
C PHE A 101 -15.29 -3.33 10.55
N TYR A 102 -14.16 -4.03 10.49
CA TYR A 102 -13.98 -5.15 9.57
C TYR A 102 -14.88 -6.34 9.90
N LYS A 103 -15.29 -6.54 11.16
CA LYS A 103 -16.31 -7.54 11.53
C LYS A 103 -17.74 -7.13 11.16
N SER A 104 -18.01 -5.86 10.85
CA SER A 104 -19.34 -5.43 10.44
C SER A 104 -19.73 -5.99 9.07
N PRO A 105 -21.03 -6.07 8.72
CA PRO A 105 -21.47 -6.50 7.39
C PRO A 105 -20.85 -5.68 6.25
N LEU A 106 -20.70 -4.37 6.45
CA LEU A 106 -20.06 -3.48 5.48
C LEU A 106 -18.56 -3.74 5.36
N GLY A 107 -17.87 -3.91 6.49
CA GLY A 107 -16.43 -4.22 6.51
C GLY A 107 -16.11 -5.56 5.84
N GLN A 108 -16.91 -6.60 6.10
CA GLN A 108 -16.79 -7.90 5.43
C GLN A 108 -17.06 -7.79 3.93
N LYS A 109 -18.09 -7.03 3.52
CA LYS A 109 -18.33 -6.75 2.10
C LYS A 109 -17.15 -6.03 1.45
N LEU A 110 -16.55 -5.06 2.15
CA LEU A 110 -15.37 -4.35 1.67
C LEU A 110 -14.20 -5.32 1.45
N VAL A 111 -13.85 -6.14 2.44
CA VAL A 111 -12.78 -7.15 2.33
C VAL A 111 -13.02 -8.09 1.14
N ALA A 112 -14.26 -8.55 0.94
CA ALA A 112 -14.61 -9.47 -0.14
C ALA A 112 -14.58 -8.82 -1.54
N GLN A 113 -15.00 -7.55 -1.66
CA GLN A 113 -15.23 -6.91 -2.96
C GLN A 113 -14.05 -6.05 -3.42
N MET A 114 -13.24 -5.51 -2.51
CA MET A 114 -12.15 -4.60 -2.86
C MET A 114 -11.18 -5.16 -3.90
N PRO A 115 -10.74 -6.44 -3.87
CA PRO A 115 -9.86 -6.98 -4.90
C PRO A 115 -10.47 -6.90 -6.31
N ALA A 116 -11.76 -7.24 -6.46
CA ALA A 116 -12.46 -7.18 -7.74
C ALA A 116 -12.68 -5.73 -8.19
N THR A 117 -13.11 -4.85 -7.29
CA THR A 117 -13.28 -3.41 -7.57
C THR A 117 -11.98 -2.78 -8.06
N LEU A 118 -10.85 -3.09 -7.43
CA LEU A 118 -9.54 -2.59 -7.85
C LEU A 118 -9.11 -3.15 -9.20
N ALA A 119 -9.41 -4.43 -9.48
CA ALA A 119 -9.12 -5.03 -10.78
C ALA A 119 -9.92 -4.36 -11.92
N GLU A 120 -11.21 -4.09 -11.71
CA GLU A 120 -12.06 -3.37 -12.66
C GLU A 120 -11.59 -1.92 -12.87
N ALA A 121 -11.23 -1.23 -11.79
CA ALA A 121 -10.70 0.12 -11.85
C ALA A 121 -9.38 0.18 -12.64
N ALA A 122 -8.49 -0.79 -12.44
CA ALA A 122 -7.25 -0.91 -13.18
C ALA A 122 -7.51 -1.11 -14.69
N GLN A 123 -8.46 -1.96 -15.08
CA GLN A 123 -8.84 -2.16 -16.48
C GLN A 123 -9.35 -0.86 -17.13
N SER A 124 -10.19 -0.12 -16.41
CA SER A 124 -10.70 1.19 -16.84
C SER A 124 -9.56 2.19 -17.05
N GLY A 125 -8.61 2.26 -16.11
CA GLY A 125 -7.43 3.11 -16.22
C GLY A 125 -6.55 2.76 -17.42
N GLN A 126 -6.35 1.46 -17.68
CA GLN A 126 -5.61 0.98 -18.84
C GLN A 126 -6.29 1.33 -20.16
N GLN A 127 -7.63 1.21 -20.23
CA GLN A 127 -8.39 1.62 -21.41
C GLN A 127 -8.28 3.13 -21.66
N TRP A 128 -8.49 3.93 -20.62
CA TRP A 128 -8.33 5.39 -20.71
C TRP A 128 -6.93 5.77 -21.16
N SER A 129 -5.89 5.14 -20.61
CA SER A 129 -4.49 5.43 -21.00
C SER A 129 -4.23 5.10 -22.46
N ARG A 130 -4.71 3.96 -22.96
CA ARG A 130 -4.55 3.59 -24.38
C ARG A 130 -5.22 4.62 -25.30
N GLN A 131 -6.46 5.02 -24.98
CA GLN A 131 -7.17 6.03 -25.77
C GLN A 131 -6.42 7.37 -25.74
N ARG A 132 -6.03 7.81 -24.54
CA ARG A 132 -5.33 9.09 -24.37
C ARG A 132 -4.01 9.13 -25.13
N THR A 133 -3.23 8.05 -25.09
CA THR A 133 -1.98 7.93 -25.84
C THR A 133 -2.25 7.96 -27.36
N ALA A 134 -3.26 7.25 -27.84
CA ALA A 134 -3.63 7.29 -29.26
C ALA A 134 -3.99 8.71 -29.72
N ASP A 135 -4.78 9.45 -28.93
CA ASP A 135 -5.15 10.83 -29.25
C ASP A 135 -3.93 11.76 -29.26
N MET A 136 -2.99 11.59 -28.33
CA MET A 136 -1.75 12.38 -28.30
C MET A 136 -0.87 12.11 -29.52
N PHE A 137 -0.73 10.84 -29.92
CA PHE A 137 0.07 10.47 -31.08
C PHE A 137 -0.54 11.02 -32.37
N ALA A 138 -1.86 10.94 -32.52
CA ALA A 138 -2.58 11.52 -33.65
C ALA A 138 -2.37 13.04 -33.74
N GLU A 139 -2.36 13.74 -32.61
CA GLU A 139 -2.10 15.18 -32.57
C GLU A 139 -0.65 15.53 -32.93
N LEU A 140 0.34 14.78 -32.42
CA LEU A 140 1.74 14.97 -32.78
C LEU A 140 1.98 14.72 -34.28
N GLN A 141 1.27 13.74 -34.87
CA GLN A 141 1.30 13.47 -36.31
C GLN A 141 0.72 14.62 -37.12
N LYS A 142 -0.44 15.18 -36.71
CA LYS A 142 -1.02 16.38 -37.35
C LYS A 142 -0.08 17.59 -37.30
N GLN A 143 0.67 17.74 -36.21
CA GLN A 143 1.66 18.80 -36.06
C GLN A 143 2.98 18.52 -36.82
N GLY A 144 3.12 17.38 -37.50
CA GLY A 144 4.36 16.98 -38.18
C GLY A 144 5.53 16.65 -37.23
N LYS A 145 5.26 16.57 -35.92
CA LYS A 145 6.26 16.27 -34.88
C LYS A 145 6.50 14.77 -34.72
N LEU A 146 5.64 13.95 -35.32
CA LEU A 146 5.74 12.50 -35.35
C LEU A 146 5.37 11.99 -36.74
N GLY A 147 6.13 11.04 -37.27
CA GLY A 147 5.82 10.34 -38.51
C GLY A 147 4.61 9.42 -38.37
N ALA A 148 4.05 8.99 -39.50
CA ALA A 148 2.95 8.02 -39.55
C ALA A 148 3.34 6.66 -38.95
N ASP A 149 4.63 6.35 -38.89
CA ASP A 149 5.23 5.17 -38.26
C ASP A 149 5.44 5.31 -36.74
N GLY A 150 5.01 6.44 -36.15
CA GLY A 150 5.15 6.73 -34.74
C GLY A 150 6.57 7.09 -34.32
N ARG A 151 7.47 7.42 -35.27
CA ARG A 151 8.85 7.83 -34.99
C ARG A 151 9.01 9.34 -35.13
N CYS A 152 9.94 9.91 -34.38
CA CYS A 152 10.33 11.30 -34.60
C CYS A 152 10.86 11.47 -36.03
N PRO A 153 10.58 12.62 -36.70
CA PRO A 153 11.22 12.92 -37.98
C PRO A 153 12.73 12.81 -37.85
N ALA A 154 13.39 12.20 -38.85
CA ALA A 154 14.85 12.21 -38.91
C ALA A 154 15.29 13.67 -38.94
N THR A 155 15.90 14.15 -37.86
CA THR A 155 16.51 15.47 -37.84
C THR A 155 17.59 15.49 -38.90
N GLY A 156 17.42 16.31 -39.93
CA GLY A 156 18.56 16.73 -40.73
C GLY A 156 19.53 17.49 -39.84
N GLY A 157 20.59 16.82 -39.38
CA GLY A 157 21.84 17.42 -38.87
C GLY A 157 21.73 18.31 -37.64
N GLY A 158 21.79 17.72 -36.44
CA GLY A 158 22.30 18.40 -35.23
C GLY A 158 23.72 17.93 -34.96
N LYS A 159 24.70 18.83 -35.11
CA LYS A 159 26.15 18.62 -34.90
C LYS A 159 26.47 17.83 -33.62
N ASP A 160 27.38 16.87 -33.74
CA ASP A 160 28.18 16.35 -32.62
C ASP A 160 28.86 17.51 -31.88
N PRO A 161 28.76 17.60 -30.54
CA PRO A 161 29.67 18.41 -29.74
C PRO A 161 30.86 17.53 -29.34
N ALA A 162 31.68 17.14 -30.32
CA ALA A 162 32.98 16.51 -30.07
C ALA A 162 33.96 16.97 -31.14
N GLY A 163 34.58 18.13 -30.88
CA GLY A 163 35.53 18.74 -31.82
C GLY A 163 36.07 20.10 -31.35
N GLN A 164 36.67 20.13 -30.15
CA GLN A 164 37.86 20.91 -29.74
C GLN A 164 38.10 20.76 -28.25
#